data_AF-A0A9J6G8V8-F1
#
_entry.id   AF-A0A9J6G8V8-F1
#
_cell.length_a   1.000
_cell.length_b   1.000
_cell.length_c   1.000
_cell.angle_alpha   90.00
_cell.angle_beta   90.00
_cell.angle_gamma   90.00
#
_symmetry.space_group_name_H-M   'P 1'
#
loop_
_entity.id
_entity.type
_entity.pdbx_description
1 polymer ?
#
loop_
_entity_poly.entity_id
_entity_poly.type
_entity_poly.pdbx_seq_one_letter_code
_entity_poly.pdbx_strand_id
1 'polypeptide(L)'
;MFCVESSLRQLAQFSLHVCSAQRGNCHNDSSKYLTSIMQWAQDAGKWTGIVTTARVTHATPGGSYAHTGHRDWESEVPDGCNAEDVAFQLVHRPPGSNFKVGASERGARISESTADSAA
;
A
#
# COMPACT_ATOMS: atom_id res chain seq x y z
N MET A 1 -13.35 25.31 6.09
CA MET A 1 -13.77 26.54 5.40
C MET A 1 -12.53 27.22 4.83
N PHE A 2 -12.21 26.97 3.57
CA PHE A 2 -11.55 27.91 2.67
C PHE A 2 -11.93 27.44 1.25
N CYS A 3 -12.93 28.13 0.69
CA CYS A 3 -13.29 28.07 -0.71
C CYS A 3 -12.48 29.17 -1.39
N VAL A 4 -11.53 28.81 -2.24
CA VAL A 4 -10.98 29.71 -3.27
C VAL A 4 -11.35 29.08 -4.60
N GLU A 5 -12.34 29.69 -5.22
CA GLU A 5 -13.08 29.21 -6.38
C GLU A 5 -12.49 29.88 -7.63
N SER A 6 -11.62 29.18 -8.37
CA SER A 6 -11.29 29.53 -9.77
C SER A 6 -10.54 28.38 -10.48
N SER A 7 -11.23 27.26 -10.74
CA SER A 7 -11.01 26.34 -11.87
C SER A 7 -11.88 25.08 -11.68
N LEU A 8 -13.09 25.14 -12.21
CA LEU A 8 -14.30 24.51 -11.67
C LEU A 8 -14.60 23.09 -12.19
N ARG A 9 -13.62 22.26 -12.57
CA ARG A 9 -13.90 20.88 -13.05
C ARG A 9 -12.99 19.74 -12.60
N GLN A 10 -11.84 20.01 -11.97
CA GLN A 10 -10.91 18.93 -11.58
C GLN A 10 -11.12 18.37 -10.15
N LEU A 11 -11.91 19.03 -9.29
CA LEU A 11 -11.96 18.72 -7.85
C LEU A 11 -13.09 17.79 -7.40
N ALA A 12 -14.10 17.52 -8.24
CA ALA A 12 -15.16 16.56 -7.88
C ALA A 12 -14.68 15.09 -7.90
N GLN A 13 -13.57 14.81 -8.60
CA GLN A 13 -13.03 13.45 -8.76
C GLN A 13 -12.33 12.95 -7.50
N PHE A 14 -11.70 13.85 -6.71
CA PHE A 14 -10.88 13.48 -5.55
C PHE A 14 -11.72 13.03 -4.34
N SER A 15 -12.98 13.47 -4.24
CA SER A 15 -13.84 13.17 -3.08
C SER A 15 -14.72 11.93 -3.25
N LEU A 16 -14.91 11.41 -4.47
CA LEU A 16 -15.83 10.27 -4.71
C LEU A 16 -15.15 8.90 -4.80
N HIS A 17 -13.85 8.84 -5.14
CA HIS A 17 -13.17 7.55 -5.34
C HIS A 17 -12.88 6.82 -4.03
N VAL A 18 -12.70 7.54 -2.92
CA VAL A 18 -12.29 6.96 -1.62
C VAL A 18 -13.39 6.10 -0.97
N CYS A 19 -14.66 6.34 -1.28
CA CYS A 19 -15.79 5.75 -0.53
C CYS A 19 -16.45 4.52 -1.19
N SER A 20 -15.97 4.07 -2.37
CA SER A 20 -16.59 2.96 -3.13
C SER A 20 -15.94 1.59 -2.90
N ALA A 21 -14.93 1.50 -2.05
CA ALA A 21 -14.28 0.22 -1.72
C ALA A 21 -15.15 -0.60 -0.76
N GLN A 22 -15.87 -1.60 -1.29
CA GLN A 22 -16.63 -2.55 -0.48
C GLN A 22 -15.70 -3.60 0.14
N ARG A 23 -15.82 -3.80 1.46
CA ARG A 23 -15.08 -4.84 2.19
C ARG A 23 -15.39 -6.23 1.61
N GLY A 24 -14.35 -7.01 1.33
CA GLY A 24 -14.47 -8.38 0.83
C GLY A 24 -14.81 -8.49 -0.66
N ASN A 25 -14.84 -7.38 -1.39
CA ASN A 25 -14.88 -7.42 -2.85
C ASN A 25 -13.48 -7.72 -3.39
N CYS A 26 -13.36 -8.77 -4.19
CA CYS A 26 -12.10 -9.24 -4.75
C CYS A 26 -11.65 -8.47 -6.00
N HIS A 27 -12.34 -7.37 -6.33
CA HIS A 27 -12.02 -6.61 -7.52
C HIS A 27 -10.67 -5.89 -7.37
N ASN A 28 -9.68 -6.39 -8.08
CA ASN A 28 -8.34 -5.80 -8.17
C ASN A 28 -8.32 -4.65 -9.20
N ASP A 29 -9.12 -3.61 -8.94
CA ASP A 29 -9.22 -2.44 -9.82
C ASP A 29 -8.17 -1.39 -9.44
N SER A 30 -7.15 -1.25 -10.29
CA SER A 30 -6.07 -0.28 -10.11
C SER A 30 -6.55 1.18 -10.13
N SER A 31 -7.72 1.47 -10.69
CA SER A 31 -8.30 2.83 -10.68
C SER A 31 -8.72 3.30 -9.29
N LYS A 32 -8.90 2.36 -8.35
CA LYS A 32 -9.29 2.63 -6.95
C LYS A 32 -8.09 2.65 -6.01
N TYR A 33 -6.88 2.41 -6.51
CA TYR A 33 -5.69 2.38 -5.69
C TYR A 33 -5.34 3.79 -5.22
N LEU A 34 -5.22 3.95 -3.90
CA LEU A 34 -4.79 5.20 -3.30
C LEU A 34 -3.29 5.16 -3.07
N THR A 35 -2.60 6.16 -3.58
CA THR A 35 -1.16 6.28 -3.38
C THR A 35 -0.85 6.51 -1.90
N SER A 36 0.07 5.72 -1.35
CA SER A 36 0.52 5.89 0.04
C SER A 36 1.61 6.97 0.13
N ILE A 37 1.80 7.50 1.33
CA ILE A 37 2.91 8.43 1.61
C ILE A 37 4.29 7.78 1.36
N MET A 38 4.38 6.46 1.50
CA MET A 38 5.61 5.73 1.22
C MET A 38 5.94 5.72 -0.27
N GLN A 39 4.92 5.59 -1.13
CA GLN A 39 5.12 5.70 -2.57
C GLN A 39 5.62 7.11 -2.94
N TRP A 40 5.02 8.17 -2.39
CA TRP A 40 5.51 9.54 -2.63
C TRP A 40 6.94 9.77 -2.15
N ALA A 41 7.30 9.17 -1.01
CA ALA A 41 8.67 9.25 -0.50
C ALA A 41 9.67 8.54 -1.45
N GLN A 42 9.29 7.39 -2.01
CA GLN A 42 10.11 6.67 -3.00
C GLN A 42 10.20 7.42 -4.32
N ASP A 43 9.10 8.00 -4.80
CA ASP A 43 9.08 8.84 -6.00
C ASP A 43 9.99 10.07 -5.83
N ALA A 44 10.12 10.58 -4.60
CA ALA A 44 11.05 11.64 -4.23
C ALA A 44 12.50 11.16 -3.94
N GLY A 45 12.82 9.89 -4.23
CA GLY A 45 14.14 9.30 -4.03
C GLY A 45 14.56 9.13 -2.57
N LYS A 46 13.61 9.10 -1.63
CA LYS A 46 13.89 8.95 -0.19
C LYS A 46 13.89 7.49 0.22
N TRP A 47 14.69 7.17 1.24
CA TRP A 47 14.66 5.85 1.86
C TRP A 47 13.37 5.68 2.66
N THR A 48 12.76 4.51 2.52
CA THR A 48 11.49 4.17 3.17
C THR A 48 11.60 2.84 3.90
N GLY A 49 10.82 2.70 4.95
CA GLY A 49 10.80 1.51 5.77
C GLY A 49 9.71 1.56 6.83
N ILE A 50 9.40 0.39 7.39
CA ILE A 50 8.34 0.20 8.37
C ILE A 50 8.90 -0.56 9.57
N VAL A 51 8.60 -0.05 10.77
CA VAL A 51 8.86 -0.74 12.03
C VAL A 51 7.55 -0.87 12.76
N THR A 52 7.20 -2.09 13.16
CA THR A 52 5.96 -2.35 13.89
C THR A 52 6.16 -3.43 14.95
N THR A 53 5.31 -3.41 15.97
CA THR A 53 5.17 -4.50 16.93
C THR A 53 4.18 -5.57 16.41
N ALA A 54 3.29 -5.21 15.49
CA ALA A 54 2.42 -6.20 14.84
C ALA A 54 3.18 -7.05 13.80
N ARG A 55 2.49 -7.98 13.12
CA ARG A 55 3.02 -8.58 11.88
C ARG A 55 3.22 -7.48 10.83
N VAL A 56 4.23 -7.60 9.98
CA VAL A 56 4.46 -6.64 8.87
C VAL A 56 3.28 -6.62 7.90
N THR A 57 2.55 -7.73 7.79
CA THR A 57 1.32 -7.89 7.00
C THR A 57 0.05 -7.42 7.72
N HIS A 58 0.13 -6.94 8.97
CA HIS A 58 -1.03 -6.45 9.70
C HIS A 58 -1.62 -5.20 9.04
N ALA A 59 -2.87 -4.86 9.37
CA ALA A 59 -3.59 -3.74 8.74
C ALA A 59 -2.84 -2.40 8.81
N THR A 60 -2.24 -2.07 9.96
CA THR A 60 -1.52 -0.80 10.16
C THR A 60 -0.30 -0.66 9.23
N PRO A 61 0.67 -1.61 9.23
CA PRO A 61 1.76 -1.55 8.25
C PRO A 61 1.27 -1.81 6.82
N GLY A 62 0.31 -2.71 6.60
CA GLY A 62 -0.27 -3.02 5.29
C GLY A 62 -0.88 -1.81 4.59
N GLY A 63 -1.51 -0.88 5.32
CA GLY A 63 -2.07 0.34 4.74
C GLY A 63 -1.03 1.30 4.12
N SER A 64 0.26 1.10 4.39
CA SER A 64 1.32 1.92 3.81
C SER A 64 1.85 1.41 2.47
N TYR A 65 1.54 0.18 2.07
CA TYR A 65 2.05 -0.40 0.83
C TYR A 65 1.06 -1.29 0.07
N ALA A 66 0.12 -1.95 0.76
CA ALA A 66 -0.78 -2.92 0.16
C ALA A 66 -2.13 -2.31 -0.23
N HIS A 67 -2.68 -2.83 -1.32
CA HIS A 67 -4.02 -2.59 -1.81
C HIS A 67 -4.80 -3.90 -1.76
N THR A 68 -5.66 -4.04 -0.74
CA THR A 68 -6.50 -5.23 -0.56
C THR A 68 -7.92 -4.85 -0.17
N GLY A 69 -8.90 -5.64 -0.63
CA GLY A 69 -10.30 -5.50 -0.25
C GLY A 69 -10.60 -6.01 1.17
N HIS A 70 -9.67 -6.74 1.79
CA HIS A 70 -9.82 -7.26 3.14
C HIS A 70 -8.49 -7.36 3.89
N ARG A 71 -8.45 -6.82 5.11
CA ARG A 71 -7.24 -6.79 5.95
C ARG A 71 -6.72 -8.17 6.37
N ASP A 72 -7.58 -9.19 6.38
CA ASP A 72 -7.21 -10.53 6.84
C ASP A 72 -6.60 -11.39 5.71
N TRP A 73 -6.56 -10.89 4.47
CA TRP A 73 -5.87 -11.53 3.34
C TRP A 73 -4.36 -11.31 3.43
N GLU A 74 -3.76 -11.71 4.56
CA GLU A 74 -2.35 -11.47 4.86
C GLU A 74 -1.40 -12.33 4.00
N SER A 75 -1.73 -13.61 3.80
CA SER A 75 -0.94 -14.59 3.04
C SER A 75 -1.76 -15.39 2.02
N GLU A 76 -3.08 -15.40 2.15
CA GLU A 76 -3.99 -16.17 1.33
C GLU A 76 -5.23 -15.33 1.00
N VAL A 77 -5.70 -15.47 -0.24
CA VAL A 77 -6.90 -14.82 -0.76
C VAL A 77 -7.92 -15.94 -1.06
N PRO A 78 -9.23 -15.72 -0.83
CA PRO A 78 -10.26 -16.72 -1.11
C PRO A 78 -10.26 -17.21 -2.57
N ASP A 79 -10.62 -18.47 -2.77
CA ASP A 79 -10.70 -19.10 -4.10
C ASP A 79 -11.67 -18.35 -5.02
N GLY A 80 -11.23 -18.08 -6.26
CA GLY A 80 -12.02 -17.32 -7.25
C GLY A 80 -11.79 -15.81 -7.23
N CYS A 81 -10.86 -15.32 -6.40
CA CYS A 81 -10.49 -13.91 -6.33
C CYS A 81 -9.15 -13.64 -6.99
N ASN A 82 -9.14 -12.79 -8.02
CA ASN A 82 -7.92 -12.34 -8.72
C ASN A 82 -7.19 -11.19 -7.96
N ALA A 83 -7.18 -11.26 -6.63
CA ALA A 83 -6.49 -10.28 -5.78
C ALA A 83 -5.16 -10.87 -5.29
N GLU A 84 -4.16 -10.01 -5.12
CA GLU A 84 -2.86 -10.37 -4.55
C GLU A 84 -2.92 -10.26 -3.02
N ASP A 85 -2.33 -11.21 -2.30
CA ASP A 85 -2.23 -11.13 -0.83
C ASP A 85 -1.25 -10.03 -0.38
N VAL A 86 -1.40 -9.61 0.88
CA VAL A 86 -0.60 -8.51 1.45
C VAL A 86 0.89 -8.86 1.52
N ALA A 87 1.26 -10.12 1.74
CA ALA A 87 2.67 -10.54 1.76
C ALA A 87 3.29 -10.52 0.36
N PHE A 88 2.57 -10.96 -0.67
CA PHE A 88 3.01 -10.92 -2.05
C PHE A 88 3.25 -9.48 -2.51
N GLN A 89 2.33 -8.57 -2.18
CA GLN A 89 2.48 -7.15 -2.49
C GLN A 89 3.69 -6.52 -1.79
N LEU A 90 4.01 -6.94 -0.55
CA LEU A 90 5.19 -6.45 0.15
C LEU A 90 6.49 -6.80 -0.58
N VAL A 91 6.59 -7.98 -1.20
CA VAL A 91 7.82 -8.47 -1.81
C VAL A 91 7.92 -8.07 -3.29
N HIS A 92 6.81 -8.10 -4.03
CA HIS A 92 6.81 -8.01 -5.50
C HIS A 92 6.33 -6.67 -6.04
N ARG A 93 5.61 -5.85 -5.24
CA ARG A 93 5.00 -4.60 -5.72
C ARG A 93 5.67 -3.39 -5.06
N PRO A 94 5.95 -2.31 -5.82
CA PRO A 94 6.24 -1.02 -5.21
C PRO A 94 4.95 -0.46 -4.56
N PRO A 95 5.04 0.18 -3.38
CA PRO A 95 6.27 0.60 -2.68
C PRO A 95 6.90 -0.47 -1.77
N GLY A 96 6.23 -1.60 -1.52
CA GLY A 96 6.72 -2.64 -0.60
C GLY A 96 8.10 -3.20 -0.94
N SER A 97 8.31 -3.52 -2.22
CA SER A 97 9.56 -4.11 -2.72
C SER A 97 10.80 -3.22 -2.54
N ASN A 98 10.60 -1.90 -2.44
CA ASN A 98 11.67 -0.91 -2.32
C ASN A 98 12.02 -0.53 -0.87
N PHE A 99 11.35 -1.13 0.13
CA PHE A 99 11.67 -0.86 1.52
C PHE A 99 13.09 -1.30 1.86
N LYS A 100 13.85 -0.37 2.44
CA LYS A 100 15.21 -0.65 2.93
C LYS A 100 15.17 -1.29 4.32
N VAL A 101 14.14 -0.94 5.09
CA VAL A 101 14.01 -1.39 6.49
C VAL A 101 12.60 -1.92 6.70
N GLY A 102 12.51 -3.15 7.19
CA GLY A 102 11.26 -3.79 7.58
C GLY A 102 11.53 -4.63 8.80
N ALA A 103 11.03 -4.18 9.95
CA ALA A 103 11.23 -4.86 11.22
C ALA A 103 9.90 -5.08 11.94
N SER A 104 9.67 -6.31 12.35
CA SER A 104 8.61 -6.70 13.26
C SER A 104 9.18 -7.45 14.45
N GLU A 105 8.66 -7.17 15.65
CA GLU A 105 9.01 -7.94 16.86
C GLU A 105 8.67 -9.43 16.72
N ARG A 106 7.72 -9.77 15.84
CA ARG A 106 7.34 -11.16 15.52
C ARG A 106 8.22 -11.83 14.45
N GLY A 107 9.39 -11.27 14.15
CA GLY A 107 10.45 -11.96 13.42
C GLY A 107 10.42 -11.85 11.89
N ALA A 108 9.43 -11.18 11.31
CA ALA A 108 9.46 -10.86 9.88
C ALA A 108 10.45 -9.71 9.61
N ARG A 109 11.57 -10.04 8.96
CA ARG A 109 12.55 -9.09 8.43
C ARG A 109 12.56 -9.19 6.92
N ILE A 110 12.46 -8.05 6.23
CA ILE A 110 12.72 -8.01 4.79
C ILE A 110 14.23 -8.17 4.59
N SER A 111 14.67 -9.30 4.03
CA SER A 111 16.09 -9.57 3.82
C SER A 111 16.62 -8.69 2.69
N GLU A 112 17.68 -7.95 3.01
CA GLU A 112 18.58 -7.16 2.17
C GLU A 112 18.63 -7.61 0.70
N SER A 113 17.89 -6.95 -0.20
CA SER A 113 18.04 -7.18 -1.65
C SER A 113 17.85 -5.94 -2.53
N THR A 114 17.56 -4.75 -1.96
CA THR A 114 17.34 -3.55 -2.80
C THR A 114 18.26 -2.37 -2.49
N ALA A 115 19.18 -2.45 -1.53
CA ALA A 115 20.06 -1.33 -1.19
C ALA A 115 21.09 -0.97 -2.28
N ASP A 116 21.35 -1.83 -3.26
CA ASP A 116 22.50 -1.70 -4.19
C ASP A 116 22.16 -1.35 -5.65
N SER A 117 20.96 -0.83 -5.96
CA SER A 117 20.59 -0.48 -7.36
C SER A 117 20.19 0.98 -7.58
N ALA A 118 20.61 1.89 -6.71
CA ALA A 118 20.49 3.33 -6.94
C ALA A 118 21.77 4.07 -6.52
N ALA A 119 22.84 3.82 -7.27
CA ALA A 119 24.02 4.68 -7.37
C ALA A 119 24.25 5.00 -8.85
#